data_AF-A0A7S2ZMR9-F1
#
_entry.id   AF-A0A7S2ZMR9-F1
#
_cell.length_a   1.000
_cell.length_b   1.000
_cell.length_c   1.000
_cell.angle_alpha   90.00
_cell.angle_beta   90.00
_cell.angle_gamma   90.00
#
_symmetry.space_group_name_H-M   'P 1'
#
loop_
_entity.id
_entity.type
_entity.pdbx_description
1 polymer ?
#
loop_
_entity_poly.entity_id
_entity_poly.type
_entity_poly.pdbx_seq_one_letter_code
_entity_poly.pdbx_strand_id
1 'polypeptide(L)'
;MSEMDLKSAPRVPETVLKRKRAASFAAALNSKRKRSNKTKSKLETSVKRAEKFVMEFRNKERSTRRAKSVIRGKRADSSKRITIAPEDKVLLVIRIRAGKKDEIPNIYAKTLKKFSLNKLFSGRLIRHNKDNLKKLKTVCGSRVTSTEDSTLDCLVLKSIRRIFFNSDRGIRDLGQPKP
;
A
#
# COMPACT_ATOMS: atom_id res chain seq x y z
N MET A 1 -29.23 -6.69 -61.36
CA MET A 1 -28.71 -7.51 -60.24
C MET A 1 -29.22 -6.92 -58.94
N SER A 2 -29.87 -7.76 -58.13
CA SER A 2 -30.19 -7.64 -56.69
C SER A 2 -30.92 -6.38 -56.17
N GLU A 3 -32.21 -6.28 -56.45
CA GLU A 3 -33.20 -5.60 -55.59
C GLU A 3 -34.17 -6.65 -55.01
N MET A 4 -33.69 -7.49 -54.11
CA MET A 4 -34.55 -8.31 -53.26
C MET A 4 -33.93 -8.27 -51.87
N ASP A 5 -34.53 -7.49 -50.97
CA ASP A 5 -34.60 -7.75 -49.51
C ASP A 5 -35.09 -6.52 -48.72
N LEU A 6 -36.23 -5.94 -49.12
CA LEU A 6 -37.04 -5.10 -48.23
C LEU A 6 -38.32 -5.86 -47.86
N LYS A 7 -38.12 -7.01 -47.22
CA LYS A 7 -39.20 -7.80 -46.63
C LYS A 7 -39.82 -6.98 -45.50
N SER A 8 -40.98 -6.40 -45.79
CA SER A 8 -41.86 -5.66 -44.87
C SER A 8 -41.80 -6.25 -43.46
N ALA A 9 -41.20 -5.52 -42.52
CA ALA A 9 -41.30 -5.86 -41.11
C ALA A 9 -42.80 -5.93 -40.73
N PRO A 10 -43.25 -6.96 -40.00
CA PRO A 10 -44.65 -7.06 -39.61
C PRO A 10 -45.04 -5.81 -38.82
N ARG A 11 -46.16 -5.17 -39.19
CA ARG A 11 -46.64 -3.95 -38.54
C ARG A 11 -47.05 -4.28 -37.10
N VAL A 12 -46.11 -4.12 -36.18
CA VAL A 12 -46.31 -4.41 -34.76
C VAL A 12 -47.26 -3.37 -34.17
N PRO A 13 -48.30 -3.78 -33.42
CA PRO A 13 -49.21 -2.82 -32.80
C PRO A 13 -48.47 -1.91 -31.82
N GLU A 14 -48.84 -0.63 -31.82
CA GLU A 14 -48.19 0.39 -30.99
C GLU A 14 -48.24 0.08 -29.49
N THR A 15 -49.26 -0.65 -29.05
CA THR A 15 -49.43 -1.11 -27.66
C THR A 15 -48.26 -1.99 -27.21
N VAL A 16 -47.77 -2.88 -28.07
CA VAL A 16 -46.62 -3.74 -27.79
C VAL A 16 -45.32 -2.93 -27.76
N LEU A 17 -45.18 -1.94 -28.65
CA LEU A 17 -44.01 -1.05 -28.68
C LEU A 17 -43.95 -0.16 -27.43
N LYS A 18 -45.08 0.40 -26.99
CA LYS A 18 -45.20 1.18 -25.74
C LYS A 18 -44.85 0.33 -24.52
N ARG A 19 -45.33 -0.92 -24.45
CA ARG A 19 -45.01 -1.86 -23.37
C ARG A 19 -43.51 -2.21 -23.31
N LYS A 20 -42.88 -2.45 -24.46
CA LYS A 20 -41.42 -2.71 -24.53
C LYS A 20 -40.60 -1.50 -24.10
N ARG A 21 -40.98 -0.29 -24.52
CA ARG A 21 -40.34 0.96 -24.05
C ARG A 21 -40.45 1.10 -22.54
N ALA A 22 -41.65 0.99 -21.96
CA ALA A 22 -41.85 1.09 -20.52
C ALA A 22 -41.02 0.06 -19.73
N ALA A 23 -40.97 -1.19 -20.20
CA ALA A 23 -40.14 -2.24 -19.58
C ALA A 23 -38.64 -1.89 -19.63
N SER A 24 -38.15 -1.36 -20.75
CA SER A 24 -36.75 -0.94 -20.89
C SER A 24 -36.38 0.22 -19.95
N PHE A 25 -37.26 1.21 -19.80
CA PHE A 25 -37.07 2.32 -18.86
C PHE A 25 -37.08 1.85 -17.41
N ALA A 26 -38.03 0.96 -17.03
CA ALA A 26 -38.08 0.38 -15.70
C ALA A 26 -36.82 -0.45 -15.39
N ALA A 27 -36.33 -1.24 -16.35
CA ALA A 27 -35.09 -1.99 -16.23
C ALA A 27 -33.87 -1.07 -16.04
N ALA A 28 -33.79 0.01 -16.81
CA ALA A 28 -32.74 1.02 -16.69
C ALA A 28 -32.75 1.69 -15.31
N LEU A 29 -33.92 2.13 -14.81
CA LEU A 29 -34.08 2.73 -13.49
C LEU A 29 -33.71 1.75 -12.37
N ASN A 30 -34.15 0.49 -12.46
CA ASN A 30 -33.81 -0.55 -11.49
C ASN A 30 -32.31 -0.87 -11.50
N SER A 31 -31.66 -0.87 -12.67
CA SER A 31 -30.21 -1.05 -12.77
C SER A 31 -29.45 0.10 -12.11
N LYS A 32 -29.91 1.34 -12.29
CA LYS A 32 -29.33 2.55 -11.67
C LYS A 32 -29.47 2.50 -10.15
N ARG A 33 -30.65 2.15 -9.64
CA ARG A 33 -30.92 1.95 -8.19
C ARG A 33 -30.07 0.83 -7.60
N LYS A 34 -29.95 -0.31 -8.29
CA LYS A 34 -29.09 -1.42 -7.84
C LYS A 34 -27.62 -1.00 -7.80
N ARG A 35 -27.14 -0.23 -8.79
CA ARG A 35 -25.76 0.30 -8.78
C ARG A 35 -25.54 1.28 -7.63
N SER A 36 -26.47 2.22 -7.39
CA SER A 36 -26.34 3.18 -6.28
C SER A 36 -26.37 2.49 -4.91
N ASN A 37 -27.21 1.48 -4.73
CA ASN A 37 -27.26 0.74 -3.47
C ASN A 37 -25.98 -0.09 -3.26
N LYS A 38 -25.42 -0.66 -4.33
CA LYS A 38 -24.13 -1.38 -4.29
C LYS A 38 -22.95 -0.44 -4.00
N THR A 39 -22.96 0.79 -4.50
CA THR A 39 -21.88 1.74 -4.18
C THR A 39 -21.98 2.22 -2.74
N LYS A 40 -23.19 2.53 -2.25
CA LYS A 40 -23.44 2.89 -0.85
C LYS A 40 -22.96 1.81 0.12
N SER A 41 -23.34 0.54 -0.10
CA SER A 41 -22.91 -0.55 0.77
C SER A 41 -21.40 -0.80 0.72
N LYS A 42 -20.75 -0.62 -0.44
CA LYS A 42 -19.29 -0.68 -0.55
C LYS A 42 -18.60 0.44 0.23
N LEU A 43 -19.17 1.65 0.22
CA LEU A 43 -18.63 2.77 0.99
C LEU A 43 -18.77 2.53 2.48
N GLU A 44 -19.95 2.10 2.95
CA GLU A 44 -20.19 1.77 4.36
C GLU A 44 -19.24 0.68 4.87
N THR A 45 -19.03 -0.38 4.09
CA THR A 45 -18.09 -1.46 4.44
C THR A 45 -16.64 -0.98 4.43
N SER A 46 -16.26 -0.08 3.53
CA SER A 46 -14.92 0.50 3.44
C SER A 46 -14.62 1.44 4.61
N VAL A 47 -15.60 2.27 5.01
CA VAL A 47 -15.51 3.16 6.18
C VAL A 47 -15.37 2.35 7.47
N LYS A 48 -16.27 1.39 7.71
CA LYS A 48 -16.18 0.49 8.88
C LYS A 48 -14.87 -0.28 8.93
N ARG A 49 -14.35 -0.69 7.78
CA ARG A 49 -13.05 -1.37 7.68
C ARG A 49 -11.90 -0.41 8.02
N ALA A 50 -11.94 0.84 7.57
CA ALA A 50 -10.94 1.84 7.89
C ALA A 50 -10.92 2.15 9.41
N GLU A 51 -12.08 2.31 10.04
CA GLU A 51 -12.22 2.50 11.49
C GLU A 51 -11.59 1.33 12.28
N LYS A 52 -11.88 0.10 11.88
CA LYS A 52 -11.27 -1.10 12.47
C LYS A 52 -9.75 -1.09 12.35
N PHE A 53 -9.20 -0.76 11.17
CA PHE A 53 -7.75 -0.67 10.99
C PHE A 53 -7.10 0.41 11.88
N VAL A 54 -7.74 1.57 12.05
CA VAL A 54 -7.25 2.63 12.93
C VAL A 54 -7.25 2.16 14.38
N MET A 55 -8.31 1.50 14.84
CA MET A 55 -8.41 0.95 16.19
C MET A 55 -7.34 -0.12 16.45
N GLU A 56 -7.17 -1.07 15.53
CA GLU A 56 -6.15 -2.13 15.62
C GLU A 56 -4.74 -1.53 15.71
N PHE A 57 -4.44 -0.53 14.88
CA PHE A 57 -3.13 0.12 14.88
C PHE A 57 -2.87 0.86 16.20
N ARG A 58 -3.84 1.65 16.68
CA ARG A 58 -3.75 2.36 17.97
C ARG A 58 -3.58 1.39 19.13
N ASN A 59 -4.33 0.28 19.16
CA ASN A 59 -4.21 -0.73 20.20
C ASN A 59 -2.85 -1.41 20.20
N LYS A 60 -2.34 -1.77 19.00
CA LYS A 60 -1.00 -2.34 18.82
C LYS A 60 0.10 -1.36 19.21
N GLU A 61 -0.09 -0.07 18.96
CA GLU A 61 0.85 0.94 19.38
C GLU A 61 0.87 1.09 20.91
N ARG A 62 -0.30 1.24 21.54
CA ARG A 62 -0.43 1.32 23.00
C ARG A 62 0.18 0.09 23.68
N SER A 63 -0.07 -1.13 23.18
CA SER A 63 0.50 -2.35 23.76
C SER A 63 2.03 -2.37 23.64
N THR A 64 2.60 -1.97 22.51
CA THR A 64 4.07 -1.88 22.36
C THR A 64 4.68 -0.78 23.24
N ARG A 65 3.99 0.35 23.42
CA ARG A 65 4.43 1.40 24.35
C ARG A 65 4.38 0.92 25.79
N ARG A 66 3.29 0.27 26.22
CA ARG A 66 3.15 -0.34 27.55
C ARG A 66 4.25 -1.37 27.82
N ALA A 67 4.49 -2.30 26.89
CA ALA A 67 5.56 -3.29 27.02
C ALA A 67 6.94 -2.64 27.17
N LYS A 68 7.23 -1.62 26.34
CA LYS A 68 8.48 -0.83 26.48
C LYS A 68 8.57 -0.10 27.83
N SER A 69 7.47 0.44 28.33
CA SER A 69 7.42 1.13 29.63
C SER A 69 7.68 0.17 30.78
N VAL A 70 7.03 -1.00 30.78
CA VAL A 70 7.25 -2.06 31.79
C VAL A 70 8.70 -2.54 31.76
N ILE A 71 9.27 -2.76 30.58
CA ILE A 71 10.68 -3.14 30.42
C ILE A 71 11.61 -2.04 30.96
N ARG A 72 11.32 -0.76 30.71
CA ARG A 72 12.11 0.36 31.24
C ARG A 72 12.05 0.43 32.77
N GLY A 73 10.87 0.24 33.35
CA GLY A 73 10.68 0.18 34.81
C GLY A 73 11.49 -0.96 35.44
N LYS A 74 11.37 -2.19 34.92
CA LYS A 74 12.08 -3.38 35.44
C LYS A 74 13.60 -3.36 35.23
N ARG A 75 14.10 -2.58 34.27
CA ARG A 75 15.54 -2.37 34.03
C ARG A 75 16.19 -1.48 35.09
N ALA A 76 15.43 -0.71 35.85
CA ALA A 76 15.97 0.01 37.01
C ALA A 76 16.43 -0.98 38.09
N ASP A 77 15.72 -2.11 38.23
CA ASP A 77 15.95 -3.08 39.31
C ASP A 77 16.85 -4.27 38.90
N SER A 78 17.09 -4.49 37.60
CA SER A 78 17.82 -5.66 37.11
C SER A 78 18.73 -5.35 35.91
N SER A 79 20.01 -5.68 36.06
CA SER A 79 21.14 -5.39 35.15
C SER A 79 21.10 -6.12 33.79
N LYS A 80 19.99 -6.76 33.40
CA LYS A 80 19.84 -7.48 32.12
C LYS A 80 18.93 -6.72 31.14
N ARG A 81 19.51 -6.27 30.02
CA ARG A 81 18.78 -5.58 28.93
C ARG A 81 17.94 -6.56 28.10
N ILE A 82 16.70 -6.82 28.52
CA ILE A 82 15.72 -7.58 27.72
C ILE A 82 15.15 -6.67 26.61
N THR A 83 15.48 -6.90 25.34
CA THR A 83 14.98 -6.08 24.21
C THR A 83 13.99 -6.89 23.36
N ILE A 84 12.69 -6.75 23.66
CA ILE A 84 11.61 -7.33 22.86
C ILE A 84 11.17 -6.28 21.84
N ALA A 85 11.98 -6.05 20.81
CA ALA A 85 11.52 -5.32 19.64
C ALA A 85 10.82 -6.32 18.72
N PRO A 86 9.55 -6.07 18.31
CA PRO A 86 8.90 -6.93 17.33
C PRO A 86 9.68 -6.89 16.01
N GLU A 87 9.92 -8.05 15.41
CA GLU A 87 10.58 -8.12 14.09
C GLU A 87 9.75 -7.38 13.02
N ASP A 88 10.43 -6.59 12.19
CA ASP A 88 9.80 -5.85 11.11
C ASP A 88 9.38 -6.81 9.98
N LYS A 89 8.08 -6.83 9.64
CA LYS A 89 7.54 -7.72 8.59
C LYS A 89 7.77 -7.19 7.16
N VAL A 90 8.04 -5.91 7.01
CA VAL A 90 8.15 -5.21 5.72
C VAL A 90 9.29 -4.21 5.81
N LEU A 91 10.08 -4.14 4.74
CA LEU A 91 11.20 -3.23 4.56
C LEU A 91 10.85 -2.19 3.50
N LEU A 92 11.26 -0.94 3.72
CA LEU A 92 11.26 0.08 2.67
C LEU A 92 12.68 0.14 2.09
N VAL A 93 12.81 -0.14 0.79
CA VAL A 93 14.09 -0.10 0.09
C VAL A 93 14.04 0.99 -0.95
N ILE A 94 14.99 1.93 -0.89
CA ILE A 94 15.10 3.05 -1.80
C ILE A 94 16.45 2.97 -2.50
N ARG A 95 16.47 3.08 -3.83
CA ARG A 95 17.73 3.22 -4.58
C ARG A 95 18.23 4.65 -4.49
N ILE A 96 19.45 4.85 -4.02
CA ILE A 96 20.00 6.19 -3.75
C ILE A 96 21.21 6.54 -4.62
N ARG A 97 21.89 5.54 -5.20
CA ARG A 97 23.00 5.79 -6.13
C ARG A 97 22.76 5.18 -7.50
N ALA A 98 23.27 5.90 -8.49
CA ALA A 98 23.45 5.40 -9.84
C ALA A 98 24.91 4.98 -9.97
N GLY A 99 25.19 3.68 -9.82
CA GLY A 99 26.49 3.13 -10.23
C GLY A 99 26.74 3.39 -11.72
N LYS A 100 28.01 3.44 -12.13
CA LYS A 100 28.40 3.45 -13.55
C LYS A 100 27.93 2.13 -14.16
N LYS A 101 27.28 2.19 -15.34
CA LYS A 101 26.64 1.04 -15.99
C LYS A 101 27.58 -0.15 -16.20
N ASP A 102 28.86 0.12 -16.39
CA ASP A 102 29.89 -0.87 -16.74
C ASP A 102 30.50 -1.58 -15.50
N GLU A 103 30.24 -1.07 -14.30
CA GLU A 103 30.76 -1.61 -13.04
C GLU A 103 29.73 -2.43 -12.26
N ILE A 104 28.48 -2.54 -12.72
CA ILE A 104 27.41 -3.27 -12.03
C ILE A 104 27.39 -4.73 -12.53
N PRO A 105 27.78 -5.73 -11.72
CA PRO A 105 27.73 -7.12 -12.16
C PRO A 105 26.30 -7.53 -12.51
N ASN A 106 26.15 -8.41 -13.51
CA ASN A 106 24.86 -8.85 -14.03
C ASN A 106 23.86 -9.34 -12.95
N ILE A 107 24.38 -9.87 -11.85
CA ILE A 107 23.59 -10.35 -10.70
C ILE A 107 22.84 -9.20 -10.01
N TYR A 108 23.46 -8.02 -9.89
CA TYR A 108 22.87 -6.83 -9.28
C TYR A 108 21.74 -6.27 -10.15
N ALA A 109 22.00 -6.12 -11.45
CA ALA A 109 21.00 -5.63 -12.40
C ALA A 109 19.76 -6.53 -12.45
N LYS A 110 19.94 -7.86 -12.42
CA LYS A 110 18.83 -8.82 -12.35
C LYS A 110 18.01 -8.68 -11.06
N THR A 111 18.67 -8.43 -9.93
CA THR A 111 18.01 -8.30 -8.63
C THR A 111 17.27 -6.98 -8.49
N LEU A 112 17.86 -5.87 -8.95
CA LEU A 112 17.19 -4.55 -9.01
C LEU A 112 15.95 -4.61 -9.91
N LYS A 113 16.03 -5.28 -11.07
CA LYS A 113 14.86 -5.50 -11.95
C LYS A 113 13.73 -6.26 -11.24
N LYS A 114 14.05 -7.33 -10.50
CA LYS A 114 13.05 -8.10 -9.72
C LYS A 114 12.35 -7.26 -8.66
N PHE A 115 13.07 -6.34 -8.02
CA PHE A 115 12.47 -5.39 -7.07
C PHE A 115 11.92 -4.11 -7.74
N SER A 116 12.02 -4.01 -9.07
CA SER A 116 11.68 -2.82 -9.85
C SER A 116 12.39 -1.54 -9.37
N LEU A 117 13.60 -1.67 -8.85
CA LEU A 117 14.47 -0.58 -8.40
C LEU A 117 15.41 -0.10 -9.53
N ASN A 118 14.88 -0.03 -10.76
CA ASN A 118 15.68 0.32 -11.95
C ASN A 118 15.97 1.81 -12.06
N LYS A 119 15.09 2.66 -11.51
CA LYS A 119 15.22 4.11 -11.53
C LYS A 119 15.93 4.58 -10.27
N LEU A 120 16.70 5.66 -10.37
CA LEU A 120 17.27 6.32 -9.20
C LEU A 120 16.14 6.94 -8.35
N PHE A 121 16.32 6.95 -7.03
CA PHE A 121 15.32 7.43 -6.05
C PHE A 121 13.97 6.72 -6.10
N SER A 122 13.89 5.55 -6.74
CA SER A 122 12.69 4.72 -6.64
C SER A 122 12.71 3.91 -5.34
N GLY A 123 11.55 3.85 -4.69
CA GLY A 123 11.33 3.09 -3.46
C GLY A 123 10.33 1.97 -3.66
N ARG A 124 10.57 0.81 -3.04
CA ARG A 124 9.59 -0.29 -2.99
C ARG A 124 9.50 -0.91 -1.61
N LEU A 125 8.27 -1.27 -1.24
CA LEU A 125 8.00 -2.05 -0.04
C LEU A 125 8.24 -3.54 -0.35
N ILE A 126 9.13 -4.16 0.42
CA ILE A 126 9.52 -5.56 0.25
C ILE A 126 9.20 -6.31 1.54
N ARG A 127 8.57 -7.48 1.41
CA ARG A 127 8.34 -8.36 2.57
C ARG A 127 9.67 -8.83 3.16
N HIS A 128 9.80 -8.76 4.47
CA HIS A 128 10.93 -9.30 5.21
C HIS A 128 10.89 -10.83 5.13
N ASN A 129 11.68 -11.39 4.22
CA ASN A 129 11.87 -12.84 4.04
C ASN A 129 13.37 -13.13 3.99
N LYS A 130 13.81 -14.30 4.46
CA LYS A 130 15.20 -14.75 4.43
C LYS A 130 15.81 -14.62 3.03
N ASP A 131 15.08 -15.01 1.99
CA ASP A 131 15.55 -14.93 0.60
C ASP A 131 15.67 -13.49 0.10
N ASN A 132 14.71 -12.64 0.46
CA ASN A 132 14.74 -11.23 0.10
C ASN A 132 15.90 -10.53 0.80
N LEU A 133 16.18 -10.86 2.06
CA LEU A 133 17.34 -10.34 2.79
C LEU A 133 18.66 -10.78 2.15
N LYS A 134 18.78 -12.04 1.72
CA LYS A 134 19.98 -12.51 1.00
C LYS A 134 20.19 -11.71 -0.28
N LYS A 135 19.14 -11.55 -1.10
CA LYS A 135 19.18 -10.76 -2.35
C LYS A 135 19.49 -9.28 -2.10
N LEU A 136 18.90 -8.70 -1.05
CA LEU A 136 19.15 -7.31 -0.66
C LEU A 136 20.57 -7.12 -0.12
N LYS A 137 21.14 -8.09 0.60
CA LYS A 137 22.55 -8.06 1.03
C LYS A 137 23.50 -8.05 -0.16
N THR A 138 23.18 -8.84 -1.19
CA THR A 138 23.96 -8.83 -2.44
C THR A 138 23.95 -7.43 -3.05
N VAL A 139 22.79 -6.76 -3.15
CA VAL A 139 22.67 -5.46 -3.85
C VAL A 139 23.08 -4.26 -3.01
N CYS A 140 22.82 -4.30 -1.70
CA CYS A 140 22.85 -3.15 -0.81
C CYS A 140 24.07 -3.15 0.12
N GLY A 141 24.96 -4.15 0.03
CA GLY A 141 26.06 -4.35 0.97
C GLY A 141 25.61 -4.74 2.38
N SER A 142 26.57 -5.08 3.24
CA SER A 142 26.32 -5.68 4.57
C SER A 142 25.92 -4.70 5.67
N ARG A 143 26.02 -3.38 5.46
CA ARG A 143 25.89 -2.39 6.54
C ARG A 143 24.70 -1.45 6.33
N VAL A 144 23.54 -1.87 6.86
CA VAL A 144 22.42 -0.96 7.12
C VAL A 144 22.86 -0.03 8.26
N THR A 145 23.00 1.26 7.94
CA THR A 145 23.47 2.40 8.78
C THR A 145 24.95 2.37 9.20
N SER A 146 25.83 2.91 8.36
CA SER A 146 26.72 4.04 8.70
C SER A 146 27.33 4.58 7.42
N THR A 147 27.44 5.90 7.35
CA THR A 147 28.31 6.63 6.43
C THR A 147 29.70 5.96 6.37
N GLU A 148 30.22 5.76 5.16
CA GLU A 148 31.64 5.45 4.78
C GLU A 148 31.87 4.28 3.82
N ASP A 149 30.84 3.56 3.36
CA ASP A 149 31.02 2.62 2.24
C ASP A 149 30.57 3.27 0.91
N SER A 150 31.55 3.55 0.04
CA SER A 150 31.41 4.17 -1.29
C SER A 150 30.62 3.33 -2.31
N THR A 151 30.28 2.08 -1.98
CA THR A 151 29.71 1.09 -2.90
C THR A 151 28.22 0.78 -2.70
N LEU A 152 27.55 1.40 -1.73
CA LEU A 152 26.15 1.07 -1.43
C LEU A 152 25.19 1.81 -2.37
N ASP A 153 24.46 1.05 -3.20
CA ASP A 153 23.50 1.59 -4.18
C ASP A 153 22.11 1.90 -3.60
N CYS A 154 21.77 1.27 -2.46
CA CYS A 154 20.43 1.32 -1.88
C CYS A 154 20.46 1.66 -0.39
N LEU A 155 19.35 2.22 0.08
CA LEU A 155 19.08 2.51 1.48
C LEU A 155 17.92 1.60 1.92
N VAL A 156 18.19 0.70 2.87
CA VAL A 156 17.17 -0.18 3.47
C VAL A 156 16.73 0.41 4.79
N LEU A 157 15.52 0.97 4.81
CA LEU A 157 14.87 1.42 6.03
C LEU A 157 14.08 0.25 6.63
N LYS A 158 14.59 -0.24 7.76
CA LYS A 158 14.03 -1.42 8.46
C LYS A 158 12.60 -1.19 8.97
N SER A 159 12.23 0.06 9.31
CA SER A 159 10.91 0.34 9.88
C SER A 159 10.31 1.65 9.38
N ILE A 160 9.19 1.53 8.65
CA ILE A 160 8.35 2.67 8.20
C ILE A 160 7.86 3.49 9.40
N ARG A 161 7.64 2.84 10.56
CA ARG A 161 7.20 3.47 11.80
C ARG A 161 8.15 4.55 12.30
N ARG A 162 9.46 4.44 12.06
CA ARG A 162 10.42 5.44 12.55
C ARG A 162 10.48 6.68 11.64
N ILE A 163 10.08 6.54 10.38
CA ILE A 163 10.11 7.61 9.37
C ILE A 163 8.89 8.51 9.54
N PHE A 164 7.67 7.96 9.52
CA PHE A 164 6.44 8.76 9.55
C PHE A 164 6.12 9.41 10.90
N PHE A 165 6.53 8.79 12.03
CA PHE A 165 6.20 9.33 13.36
C PHE A 165 7.09 10.51 13.79
N ASN A 166 8.24 10.71 13.16
CA ASN A 166 9.05 11.91 13.42
C ASN A 166 8.50 13.13 12.66
N SER A 167 7.82 12.94 11.53
CA SER A 167 7.14 14.01 10.79
C SER A 167 5.85 14.48 11.46
N ASP A 168 5.10 13.61 12.14
CA ASP A 168 3.85 13.98 12.84
C ASP A 168 4.05 14.88 14.07
N ARG A 169 5.29 15.02 14.55
CA ARG A 169 5.59 16.01 15.60
C ARG A 169 5.51 17.45 15.10
N GLY A 170 5.58 17.70 13.79
CA GLY A 170 5.44 19.04 13.20
C GLY A 170 4.04 19.37 12.67
N ILE A 171 3.10 18.42 12.64
CA ILE A 171 1.75 18.65 12.07
C ILE A 171 0.73 19.09 13.15
N ARG A 172 1.10 19.01 14.44
CA ARG A 172 0.21 19.43 15.54
C ARG A 172 0.05 20.95 15.68
N ASP A 173 0.77 21.75 14.91
CA ASP A 173 0.72 23.22 14.97
C ASP A 173 -0.12 23.88 13.87
N LEU A 174 -0.74 23.09 12.97
CA LEU A 174 -1.62 23.63 11.93
C LEU A 174 -3.05 23.10 12.09
N GLY A 175 -3.88 23.88 12.79
CA GLY A 175 -5.34 23.74 12.72
C GLY A 175 -6.02 23.26 14.00
N GLN A 176 -5.93 24.05 15.06
CA GLN A 176 -7.08 24.22 15.97
C GLN A 176 -7.78 25.52 15.52
N PRO A 177 -9.04 25.51 15.06
CA PRO A 177 -9.81 26.74 15.03
C PRO A 177 -9.95 27.21 16.48
N LYS A 178 -9.47 28.43 16.77
CA LYS A 178 -9.72 29.08 18.06
C LYS A 178 -11.24 29.25 18.23
N PRO A 179 -11.79 29.09 19.45
CA PRO A 179 -13.17 29.42 19.74
C PRO A 179 -13.47 30.90 19.53
#